data_AF-A0A101K3J8-F1
#
_entry.id   AF-A0A101K3J8-F1
#
_cell.length_a   1.000
_cell.length_b   1.000
_cell.length_c   1.000
_cell.angle_alpha   90.00
_cell.angle_beta   90.00
_cell.angle_gamma   90.00
#
_symmetry.space_group_name_H-M   'P 1'
#
loop_
_entity.id
_entity.type
_entity.pdbx_description
1 polymer ?
#
loop_
_entity_poly.entity_id
_entity_poly.type
_entity_poly.pdbx_seq_one_letter_code
_entity_poly.pdbx_strand_id
1 'polypeptide(L)'
;MQDWLTAQEAMARLRLKPQTLYAYVSRGLIEARSDAGDSRRSLYRAEDVARLEHRKARGRRPAAIAEDAIAYGEPVLASAITTIERGGLWYRGQDAARLAENAKLEDIARLLWDCGSQRFPPQATIVPPGEPLARTFAVIAARAASDRPMAGRAKKALYLEAAAVLDALVDAIAGEPGEGPIHARLARAWGCEVEGAEPIRRALVLLADHELNASTFAARVTASTGASLAACAMAGLAALSGPLHGGIAPRVLALMRDIARDGLETTLAARLETGAGLPGFGHPLYTDGDPRARVLLEAFALQPAYARAQAAIAALTGEEPNIDFALAALAARFGLPADAPFQIFAAARCSGWLAHALEQNETGRLIRPRARYVGPAPAATPGTM
;
A
#
# COMPACT_ATOMS: atom_id res chain seq x y z
N MET A 1 1.26 -24.15 2.32
CA MET A 1 0.12 -24.98 1.83
C MET A 1 0.52 -25.59 0.49
N GLN A 2 -0.12 -26.64 -0.04
CA GLN A 2 0.24 -27.16 -1.39
C GLN A 2 -0.12 -26.13 -2.47
N ASP A 3 0.87 -25.62 -3.21
CA ASP A 3 0.71 -24.59 -4.26
C ASP A 3 -0.15 -25.05 -5.46
N TRP A 4 -0.25 -26.36 -5.64
CA TRP A 4 -0.89 -27.01 -6.79
C TRP A 4 -1.73 -28.19 -6.34
N LEU A 5 -2.97 -28.25 -6.83
CA LEU A 5 -3.96 -29.27 -6.54
C LEU A 5 -4.13 -30.22 -7.73
N THR A 6 -4.43 -31.48 -7.46
CA THR A 6 -4.87 -32.42 -8.49
C THR A 6 -6.25 -32.04 -9.04
N ALA A 7 -6.60 -32.57 -10.22
CA ALA A 7 -7.96 -32.41 -10.77
C ALA A 7 -9.04 -32.83 -9.77
N GLN A 8 -8.81 -33.94 -9.05
CA GLN A 8 -9.76 -34.48 -8.09
C GLN A 8 -9.96 -33.55 -6.89
N GLU A 9 -8.89 -32.98 -6.35
CA GLU A 9 -8.96 -32.02 -5.24
C GLU A 9 -9.61 -30.70 -5.66
N ALA A 10 -9.25 -30.16 -6.82
CA ALA A 10 -9.85 -28.94 -7.35
C ALA A 10 -11.36 -29.12 -7.62
N MET A 11 -11.77 -30.25 -8.19
CA MET A 11 -13.19 -30.58 -8.39
C MET A 11 -13.93 -30.78 -7.08
N ALA A 12 -13.30 -31.42 -6.08
CA ALA A 12 -13.90 -31.64 -4.77
C ALA A 12 -14.16 -30.32 -4.04
N ARG A 13 -13.17 -29.42 -3.99
CA ARG A 13 -13.29 -28.09 -3.37
C ARG A 13 -14.37 -27.24 -4.05
N LEU A 14 -14.31 -27.14 -5.38
CA LEU A 14 -15.25 -26.31 -6.13
C LEU A 14 -16.61 -26.97 -6.35
N ARG A 15 -16.78 -28.26 -6.01
CA ARG A 15 -17.96 -29.07 -6.35
C ARG A 15 -18.30 -28.98 -7.84
N LEU A 16 -17.34 -29.28 -8.71
CA LEU A 16 -17.45 -29.16 -10.18
C LEU A 16 -17.32 -30.51 -10.88
N LYS A 17 -17.91 -30.61 -12.08
CA LYS A 17 -17.66 -31.72 -13.01
C LYS A 17 -16.38 -31.45 -13.82
N PRO A 18 -15.70 -32.49 -14.35
CA PRO A 18 -14.46 -32.32 -15.11
C PRO A 18 -14.57 -31.30 -16.24
N GLN A 19 -15.68 -31.34 -17.00
CA GLN A 19 -15.95 -30.43 -18.12
C GLN A 19 -15.93 -28.94 -17.71
N THR A 20 -16.44 -28.63 -16.51
CA THR A 20 -16.46 -27.25 -15.99
C THR A 20 -15.09 -26.81 -15.51
N LEU A 21 -14.30 -27.71 -14.93
CA LEU A 21 -12.92 -27.43 -14.55
C LEU A 21 -12.07 -27.11 -15.79
N TYR A 22 -12.18 -27.90 -16.86
CA TYR A 22 -11.51 -27.61 -18.13
C TYR A 22 -11.98 -26.30 -18.79
N ALA A 23 -13.27 -25.97 -18.70
CA ALA A 23 -13.77 -24.70 -19.19
C ALA A 23 -13.21 -23.50 -18.41
N TYR A 24 -12.97 -23.65 -17.11
CA TYR A 24 -12.34 -22.61 -16.28
C TYR A 24 -10.87 -22.40 -16.65
N VAL A 25 -10.14 -23.48 -16.91
CA VAL A 25 -8.76 -23.40 -17.44
C VAL A 25 -8.73 -22.73 -18.80
N SER A 26 -9.58 -23.16 -19.74
CA SER A 26 -9.65 -22.58 -21.09
C SER A 26 -10.01 -21.09 -21.09
N ARG A 27 -10.71 -20.60 -20.06
CA ARG A 27 -11.08 -19.19 -19.88
C ARG A 27 -10.05 -18.41 -19.05
N GLY A 28 -8.93 -19.03 -18.67
CA GLY A 28 -7.88 -18.41 -17.85
C GLY A 28 -8.29 -18.15 -16.39
N LEU A 29 -9.36 -18.77 -15.90
CA LEU A 29 -9.85 -18.59 -14.53
C LEU A 29 -9.09 -19.45 -13.51
N ILE A 30 -8.51 -20.56 -13.96
CA ILE A 30 -7.65 -21.46 -13.18
C ILE A 30 -6.43 -21.77 -14.03
N GLU A 31 -5.25 -21.45 -13.52
CA GLU A 31 -3.98 -21.86 -14.12
C GLU A 31 -3.78 -23.38 -13.96
N ALA A 32 -3.42 -24.05 -15.05
CA ALA A 32 -3.11 -25.46 -15.08
C ALA A 32 -1.72 -25.72 -15.65
N ARG A 33 -1.00 -26.69 -15.07
CA ARG A 33 0.30 -27.17 -15.56
C ARG A 33 0.32 -28.69 -15.62
N SER A 34 1.19 -29.26 -16.44
CA SER A 34 1.42 -30.72 -16.44
C SER A 34 2.11 -31.15 -15.14
N ASP A 35 1.72 -32.31 -14.62
CA ASP A 35 2.37 -32.94 -13.48
C ASP A 35 3.75 -33.45 -13.89
N ALA A 36 4.77 -33.22 -13.05
CA ALA A 36 6.14 -33.66 -13.31
C ALA A 36 6.29 -35.19 -13.21
N GLY A 37 5.39 -35.87 -12.50
CA GLY A 37 5.40 -37.34 -12.34
C GLY A 37 4.61 -38.10 -13.40
N ASP A 38 3.69 -37.46 -14.12
CA ASP A 38 2.86 -38.08 -15.17
C ASP A 38 2.37 -37.00 -16.14
N SER A 39 2.93 -36.96 -17.35
CA SER A 39 2.61 -35.96 -18.38
C SER A 39 1.16 -36.00 -18.86
N ARG A 40 0.40 -37.05 -18.52
CA ARG A 40 -1.06 -37.15 -18.81
C ARG A 40 -1.93 -36.52 -17.73
N ARG A 41 -1.35 -36.06 -16.61
CA ARG A 41 -2.06 -35.42 -15.51
C ARG A 41 -1.78 -33.92 -15.49
N SER A 42 -2.80 -33.14 -15.17
CA SER A 42 -2.69 -31.70 -14.97
C SER A 42 -2.92 -31.36 -13.49
N LEU A 43 -2.11 -30.44 -12.99
CA LEU A 43 -2.24 -29.80 -11.70
C LEU A 43 -2.83 -28.40 -11.88
N TYR A 44 -3.57 -27.94 -10.88
CA TYR A 44 -4.36 -26.71 -10.90
C TYR A 44 -3.93 -25.81 -9.75
N ARG A 45 -3.73 -24.52 -10.00
CA ARG A 45 -3.23 -23.57 -8.99
C ARG A 45 -4.19 -23.49 -7.79
N ALA A 46 -3.68 -23.74 -6.59
CA ALA A 46 -4.51 -23.80 -5.38
C ALA A 46 -5.19 -22.46 -5.05
N GLU A 47 -4.51 -21.35 -5.30
CA GLU A 47 -4.98 -19.98 -5.10
C GLU A 47 -6.19 -19.65 -5.99
N ASP A 48 -6.13 -20.03 -7.28
CA ASP A 48 -7.23 -19.80 -8.22
C ASP A 48 -8.48 -20.61 -7.85
N VAL A 49 -8.27 -21.84 -7.39
CA VAL A 49 -9.33 -22.71 -6.88
C VAL A 49 -9.95 -22.10 -5.62
N ALA A 50 -9.15 -21.62 -4.66
CA ALA A 50 -9.65 -20.96 -3.46
C ALA A 50 -10.45 -19.68 -3.78
N ARG A 51 -9.97 -18.86 -4.74
CA ARG A 51 -10.66 -17.66 -5.22
C ARG A 51 -12.05 -17.98 -5.80
N LEU A 52 -12.14 -19.04 -6.61
CA LEU A 52 -13.42 -19.48 -7.17
C LEU A 52 -14.33 -20.17 -6.15
N GLU A 53 -13.76 -20.84 -5.15
CA GLU A 53 -14.50 -21.45 -4.04
C GLU A 53 -15.17 -20.36 -3.20
N HIS A 54 -14.43 -19.29 -2.89
CA HIS A 54 -14.98 -18.07 -2.26
C HIS A 54 -16.09 -17.45 -3.10
N ARG A 55 -15.93 -17.38 -4.42
CA ARG A 55 -16.97 -16.87 -5.34
C ARG A 55 -18.24 -17.73 -5.33
N LYS A 56 -18.11 -19.05 -5.29
CA LYS A 56 -19.24 -20.01 -5.38
C LYS A 56 -19.98 -20.18 -4.05
N ALA A 57 -19.28 -20.08 -2.92
CA ALA A 57 -19.90 -20.07 -1.59
C ALA A 57 -20.79 -18.82 -1.38
N ARG A 58 -20.57 -17.75 -2.15
CA ARG A 58 -21.20 -16.43 -1.96
C ARG A 58 -22.14 -16.03 -3.09
N GLY A 59 -23.04 -16.92 -3.54
CA GLY A 59 -24.20 -16.48 -4.32
C GLY A 59 -25.05 -15.46 -3.53
N ARG A 60 -24.74 -14.16 -3.62
CA ARG A 60 -25.35 -13.10 -2.79
C ARG A 60 -25.62 -11.81 -3.58
N ARG A 61 -26.67 -11.12 -3.13
CA ARG A 61 -27.30 -9.92 -3.71
C ARG A 61 -26.28 -8.78 -3.92
N PRO A 62 -26.48 -7.88 -4.92
CA PRO A 62 -25.55 -6.80 -5.27
C PRO A 62 -25.05 -5.91 -4.12
N ALA A 63 -25.85 -5.73 -3.06
CA ALA A 63 -25.45 -4.94 -1.89
C ALA A 63 -24.32 -5.57 -1.06
N ALA A 64 -24.21 -6.91 -1.02
CA ALA A 64 -23.14 -7.61 -0.32
C ALA A 64 -21.81 -7.55 -1.10
N ILE A 65 -21.88 -7.46 -2.44
CA ILE A 65 -20.71 -7.29 -3.32
C ILE A 65 -20.04 -5.94 -3.07
N ALA A 66 -20.84 -4.87 -2.87
CA ALA A 66 -20.32 -3.53 -2.57
C ALA A 66 -19.75 -3.39 -1.14
N GLU A 67 -20.30 -4.11 -0.16
CA GLU A 67 -19.77 -4.14 1.22
C GLU A 67 -18.45 -4.92 1.28
N ASP A 68 -18.36 -6.09 0.64
CA ASP A 68 -17.13 -6.90 0.58
C ASP A 68 -16.00 -6.19 -0.18
N ALA A 69 -16.34 -5.51 -1.29
CA ALA A 69 -15.44 -4.67 -2.09
C ALA A 69 -14.64 -3.62 -1.29
N ILE A 70 -15.16 -3.15 -0.15
CA ILE A 70 -14.54 -2.10 0.67
C ILE A 70 -13.58 -2.68 1.72
N ALA A 71 -13.65 -3.99 2.02
CA ALA A 71 -12.85 -4.66 3.05
C ALA A 71 -12.00 -5.80 2.46
N TYR A 72 -10.96 -5.45 1.71
CA TYR A 72 -10.06 -6.41 1.04
C TYR A 72 -10.77 -7.39 0.08
N GLY A 73 -11.98 -7.05 -0.39
CA GLY A 73 -12.75 -7.86 -1.36
C GLY A 73 -12.34 -7.63 -2.81
N GLU A 74 -13.22 -7.94 -3.76
CA GLU A 74 -12.93 -7.83 -5.19
C GLU A 74 -12.61 -6.37 -5.60
N PRO A 75 -11.64 -6.14 -6.52
CA PRO A 75 -11.29 -4.81 -7.00
C PRO A 75 -12.50 -4.02 -7.50
N VAL A 76 -12.73 -2.85 -6.92
CA VAL A 76 -13.94 -2.04 -7.15
C VAL A 76 -13.76 -1.06 -8.30
N LEU A 77 -12.52 -0.63 -8.55
CA LEU A 77 -12.15 0.31 -9.59
C LEU A 77 -11.04 -0.31 -10.45
N ALA A 78 -11.18 -0.19 -11.77
CA ALA A 78 -10.10 -0.54 -12.67
C ALA A 78 -8.90 0.41 -12.45
N SER A 79 -7.71 -0.17 -12.40
CA SER A 79 -6.44 0.55 -12.38
C SER A 79 -5.39 -0.18 -13.19
N ALA A 80 -4.55 0.57 -13.90
CA ALA A 80 -3.40 0.08 -14.63
C ALA A 80 -2.07 0.39 -13.91
N ILE A 81 -2.13 0.90 -12.67
CA ILE A 81 -0.99 1.41 -11.92
C ILE A 81 -0.29 0.27 -11.17
N THR A 82 -1.04 -0.47 -10.36
CA THR A 82 -0.49 -1.49 -9.47
C THR A 82 -1.43 -2.68 -9.36
N THR A 83 -0.87 -3.88 -9.30
CA THR A 83 -1.60 -5.10 -8.93
C THR A 83 -0.80 -5.91 -7.91
N ILE A 84 -1.52 -6.68 -7.09
CA ILE A 84 -0.95 -7.67 -6.19
C ILE A 84 -1.39 -9.03 -6.71
N GLU A 85 -0.43 -9.78 -7.24
CA GLU A 85 -0.68 -11.08 -7.86
C GLU A 85 0.46 -12.03 -7.52
N ARG A 86 0.09 -13.29 -7.26
CA ARG A 86 1.04 -14.40 -7.02
C ARG A 86 1.99 -14.10 -5.85
N GLY A 87 1.47 -13.49 -4.79
CA GLY A 87 2.25 -13.08 -3.61
C GLY A 87 3.26 -11.94 -3.87
N GLY A 88 3.22 -11.30 -5.05
CA GLY A 88 4.10 -10.20 -5.44
C GLY A 88 3.37 -8.88 -5.62
N LEU A 89 4.13 -7.79 -5.62
CA LEU A 89 3.65 -6.43 -5.90
C LEU A 89 4.19 -5.97 -7.24
N TRP A 90 3.31 -5.50 -8.13
CA TRP A 90 3.67 -5.16 -9.50
C TRP A 90 3.27 -3.73 -9.83
N TYR A 91 4.23 -2.89 -10.22
CA TYR A 91 4.01 -1.54 -10.72
C TYR A 91 4.00 -1.55 -12.25
N ARG A 92 2.84 -1.29 -12.86
CA ARG A 92 2.63 -1.36 -14.32
C ARG A 92 3.23 -2.64 -14.95
N GLY A 93 3.00 -3.78 -14.30
CA GLY A 93 3.50 -5.09 -14.73
C GLY A 93 4.96 -5.39 -14.40
N GLN A 94 5.68 -4.49 -13.72
CA GLN A 94 7.06 -4.71 -13.29
C GLN A 94 7.12 -5.01 -11.79
N ASP A 95 7.90 -6.02 -11.41
CA ASP A 95 8.05 -6.46 -10.03
C ASP A 95 8.69 -5.37 -9.16
N ALA A 96 7.97 -4.91 -8.13
CA ALA A 96 8.42 -3.88 -7.20
C ALA A 96 9.67 -4.30 -6.42
N ALA A 97 9.83 -5.60 -6.12
CA ALA A 97 11.02 -6.12 -5.44
C ALA A 97 12.27 -5.96 -6.32
N ARG A 98 12.17 -6.31 -7.60
CA ARG A 98 13.26 -6.12 -8.57
C ARG A 98 13.56 -4.65 -8.83
N LEU A 99 12.52 -3.83 -8.95
CA LEU A 99 12.68 -2.38 -9.10
C LEU A 99 13.44 -1.78 -7.91
N ALA A 100 13.18 -2.27 -6.70
CA ALA A 100 13.87 -1.80 -5.50
C ALA A 100 15.39 -2.04 -5.54
N GLU A 101 15.90 -2.99 -6.31
CA GLU A 101 17.34 -3.23 -6.43
C GLU A 101 18.10 -1.99 -6.93
N ASN A 102 17.53 -1.22 -7.89
CA ASN A 102 18.28 -0.16 -8.58
C ASN A 102 17.49 1.16 -8.78
N ALA A 103 16.16 1.14 -8.77
CA ALA A 103 15.36 2.31 -9.09
C ALA A 103 15.34 3.34 -7.95
N LYS A 104 15.22 4.62 -8.28
CA LYS A 104 14.93 5.68 -7.30
C LYS A 104 13.43 5.98 -7.28
N LEU A 105 12.94 6.66 -6.24
CA LEU A 105 11.52 7.04 -6.16
C LEU A 105 11.08 7.85 -7.38
N GLU A 106 11.95 8.70 -7.92
CA GLU A 106 11.71 9.49 -9.11
C GLU A 106 11.57 8.63 -10.37
N ASP A 107 12.29 7.50 -10.44
CA ASP A 107 12.17 6.53 -11.52
C ASP A 107 10.82 5.80 -11.42
N ILE A 108 10.41 5.46 -10.19
CA ILE A 108 9.11 4.85 -9.93
C ILE A 108 7.96 5.84 -10.18
N ALA A 109 8.10 7.11 -9.79
CA ALA A 109 7.11 8.14 -10.08
C ALA A 109 6.88 8.27 -11.60
N ARG A 110 7.96 8.28 -12.40
CA ARG A 110 7.85 8.29 -13.88
C ARG A 110 7.13 7.05 -14.41
N LEU A 111 7.41 5.89 -13.85
CA LEU A 111 6.73 4.64 -14.18
C LEU A 111 5.23 4.74 -13.83
N LEU A 112 4.90 5.04 -12.58
CA LEU A 112 3.51 5.11 -12.11
C LEU A 112 2.70 6.19 -12.83
N TRP A 113 3.30 7.33 -13.18
CA TRP A 113 2.62 8.41 -13.91
C TRP A 113 2.55 8.20 -15.42
N ASP A 114 3.23 7.17 -15.94
CA ASP A 114 3.34 6.89 -17.38
C ASP A 114 3.82 8.10 -18.19
N CYS A 115 4.86 8.78 -17.67
CA CYS A 115 5.38 10.02 -18.26
C CYS A 115 6.77 9.86 -18.91
N GLY A 116 7.20 8.62 -19.16
CA GLY A 116 8.46 8.31 -19.85
C GLY A 116 9.69 8.90 -19.18
N SER A 117 10.58 9.50 -19.97
CA SER A 117 11.86 10.08 -19.50
C SER A 117 11.75 11.56 -19.08
N GLN A 118 10.57 12.03 -18.71
CA GLN A 118 10.35 13.43 -18.33
C GLN A 118 11.26 13.82 -17.15
N ARG A 119 11.98 14.94 -17.29
CA ARG A 119 12.76 15.50 -16.19
C ARG A 119 11.86 16.34 -15.29
N PHE A 120 12.07 16.18 -13.98
CA PHE A 120 11.40 16.95 -12.95
C PHE A 120 12.39 18.00 -12.42
N PRO A 121 12.19 19.28 -12.76
CA PRO A 121 13.03 20.33 -12.20
C PRO A 121 12.76 20.46 -10.69
N PRO A 122 13.80 20.69 -9.86
CA PRO A 122 13.58 20.97 -8.45
C PRO A 122 12.75 22.25 -8.31
N GLN A 123 11.87 22.29 -7.31
CA GLN A 123 11.13 23.49 -6.94
C GLN A 123 11.43 23.87 -5.51
N ALA A 124 11.91 25.10 -5.31
CA ALA A 124 12.11 25.63 -3.97
C ALA A 124 10.76 25.84 -3.28
N THR A 125 10.45 25.00 -2.30
CA THR A 125 9.25 25.12 -1.46
C THR A 125 9.58 25.94 -0.21
N ILE A 126 8.73 26.91 0.14
CA ILE A 126 8.88 27.56 1.45
C ILE A 126 8.44 26.57 2.53
N VAL A 127 9.40 26.07 3.31
CA VAL A 127 9.14 25.12 4.41
C VAL A 127 8.92 25.91 5.71
N PRO A 128 7.72 25.85 6.32
CA PRO A 128 7.48 26.50 7.62
C PRO A 128 8.22 25.77 8.75
N PRO A 129 8.53 26.43 9.88
CA PRO A 129 9.05 25.74 11.05
C PRO A 129 7.98 24.85 11.71
N GLY A 130 8.41 23.93 12.59
CA GLY A 130 7.52 23.07 13.38
C GLY A 130 7.80 21.58 13.19
N GLU A 131 6.98 20.72 13.80
CA GLU A 131 7.12 19.26 13.69
C GLU A 131 6.90 18.76 12.24
N PRO A 132 7.60 17.71 11.78
CA PRO A 132 7.58 17.28 10.38
C PRO A 132 6.18 17.03 9.83
N LEU A 133 5.30 16.38 10.59
CA LEU A 133 3.92 16.13 10.17
C LEU A 133 3.12 17.42 9.98
N ALA A 134 3.25 18.36 10.92
CA ALA A 134 2.57 19.65 10.86
C ALA A 134 3.07 20.48 9.67
N ARG A 135 4.39 20.50 9.42
CA ARG A 135 4.97 21.14 8.23
C ARG A 135 4.43 20.55 6.94
N THR A 136 4.37 19.22 6.86
CA THR A 136 3.87 18.49 5.68
C THR A 136 2.42 18.86 5.39
N PHE A 137 1.55 18.87 6.40
CA PHE A 137 0.17 19.33 6.23
C PHE A 137 0.09 20.80 5.83
N ALA A 138 0.87 21.69 6.45
CA ALA A 138 0.84 23.12 6.14
C ALA A 138 1.24 23.42 4.69
N VAL A 139 2.33 22.81 4.21
CA VAL A 139 2.81 22.97 2.83
C VAL A 139 1.78 22.45 1.83
N ILE A 140 1.29 21.22 2.03
CA ILE A 140 0.33 20.62 1.11
C ILE A 140 -1.03 21.32 1.17
N ALA A 141 -1.41 21.90 2.30
CA ALA A 141 -2.61 22.73 2.43
C ALA A 141 -2.52 24.07 1.70
N ALA A 142 -1.40 24.76 1.82
CA ALA A 142 -1.17 25.97 1.04
C ALA A 142 -1.26 25.68 -0.46
N ARG A 143 -0.68 24.56 -0.91
CA ARG A 143 -0.79 24.11 -2.31
C ARG A 143 -2.21 23.69 -2.69
N ALA A 144 -2.91 22.91 -1.87
CA ALA A 144 -4.28 22.50 -2.15
C ALA A 144 -5.23 23.69 -2.34
N ALA A 145 -5.00 24.79 -1.62
CA ALA A 145 -5.78 26.02 -1.73
C ALA A 145 -5.43 26.90 -2.94
N SER A 146 -4.25 26.75 -3.53
CA SER A 146 -3.72 27.65 -4.57
C SER A 146 -3.47 26.98 -5.94
N ASP A 147 -3.17 25.69 -5.95
CA ASP A 147 -2.95 24.91 -7.17
C ASP A 147 -4.24 24.77 -7.97
N ARG A 148 -4.11 24.77 -9.30
CA ARG A 148 -5.26 24.78 -10.20
C ARG A 148 -5.92 23.39 -10.25
N PRO A 149 -7.25 23.31 -10.38
CA PRO A 149 -7.98 22.07 -10.67
C PRO A 149 -7.38 21.30 -11.85
N MET A 150 -7.42 19.96 -11.82
CA MET A 150 -6.86 19.13 -12.91
C MET A 150 -7.67 19.17 -14.20
N ALA A 151 -8.99 19.42 -14.09
CA ALA A 151 -9.92 19.33 -15.21
C ALA A 151 -9.52 20.23 -16.39
N GLY A 152 -9.48 19.67 -17.59
CA GLY A 152 -9.15 20.40 -18.83
C GLY A 152 -7.66 20.71 -19.04
N ARG A 153 -6.77 20.27 -18.15
CA ARG A 153 -5.32 20.51 -18.28
C ARG A 153 -4.62 19.42 -19.09
N ALA A 154 -3.57 19.81 -19.82
CA ALA A 154 -2.77 18.89 -20.61
C ALA A 154 -1.98 17.91 -19.71
N LYS A 155 -1.90 16.62 -20.11
CA LYS A 155 -1.20 15.57 -19.35
C LYS A 155 0.22 15.96 -18.95
N LYS A 156 0.99 16.55 -19.88
CA LYS A 156 2.37 17.01 -19.61
C LYS A 156 2.44 18.04 -18.48
N ALA A 157 1.48 18.96 -18.39
CA ALA A 157 1.44 19.95 -17.32
C ALA A 157 1.10 19.31 -15.97
N LEU A 158 0.25 18.28 -15.98
CA LEU A 158 -0.12 17.54 -14.77
C LEU A 158 1.06 16.71 -14.23
N TYR A 159 1.90 16.10 -15.08
CA TYR A 159 3.09 15.38 -14.60
C TYR A 159 4.13 16.30 -13.94
N LEU A 160 4.31 17.51 -14.48
CA LEU A 160 5.20 18.50 -13.88
C LEU A 160 4.69 19.01 -12.54
N GLU A 161 3.37 19.18 -12.40
CA GLU A 161 2.75 19.55 -11.14
C GLU A 161 2.74 18.40 -10.13
N ALA A 162 2.53 17.15 -10.57
CA ALA A 162 2.67 15.98 -9.71
C ALA A 162 4.09 15.92 -9.12
N ALA A 163 5.11 16.15 -9.95
CA ALA A 163 6.49 16.26 -9.50
C ALA A 163 6.68 17.40 -8.48
N ALA A 164 6.11 18.57 -8.74
CA ALA A 164 6.19 19.71 -7.82
C ALA A 164 5.49 19.45 -6.47
N VAL A 165 4.35 18.74 -6.47
CA VAL A 165 3.65 18.36 -5.23
C VAL A 165 4.45 17.33 -4.45
N LEU A 166 5.03 16.33 -5.12
CA LEU A 166 5.91 15.34 -4.49
C LEU A 166 7.14 16.02 -3.89
N ASP A 167 7.78 16.91 -4.63
CA ASP A 167 8.98 17.64 -4.20
C ASP A 167 8.71 18.52 -2.97
N ALA A 168 7.58 19.25 -2.99
CA ALA A 168 7.15 20.06 -1.85
C ALA A 168 6.83 19.24 -0.60
N LEU A 169 6.24 18.05 -0.78
CA LEU A 169 6.01 17.12 0.34
C LEU A 169 7.34 16.64 0.94
N VAL A 170 8.31 16.30 0.10
CA VAL A 170 9.64 15.84 0.53
C VAL A 170 10.42 16.96 1.21
N ASP A 171 10.40 18.18 0.68
CA ASP A 171 11.01 19.36 1.32
C ASP A 171 10.42 19.59 2.72
N ALA A 172 9.10 19.48 2.86
CA ALA A 172 8.44 19.65 4.15
C ALA A 172 8.86 18.58 5.18
N ILE A 173 9.01 17.34 4.73
CA ILE A 173 9.52 16.23 5.54
C ILE A 173 10.98 16.47 5.94
N ALA A 174 11.85 16.76 4.97
CA ALA A 174 13.27 17.02 5.19
C ALA A 174 13.50 18.25 6.07
N GLY A 175 12.57 19.21 6.07
CA GLY A 175 12.62 20.44 6.85
C GLY A 175 13.26 21.61 6.09
N GLU A 176 13.83 21.36 4.91
CA GLU A 176 14.45 22.36 4.06
C GLU A 176 14.32 21.99 2.57
N PRO A 177 14.38 22.98 1.67
CA PRO A 177 14.51 22.74 0.23
C PRO A 177 15.78 21.98 -0.10
N GLY A 178 15.68 20.96 -0.94
CA GLY A 178 16.84 20.14 -1.33
C GLY A 178 16.90 19.83 -2.82
N GLU A 179 18.12 19.68 -3.33
CA GLU A 179 18.37 19.18 -4.68
C GLU A 179 18.89 17.73 -4.67
N GLY A 180 18.77 17.07 -5.82
CA GLY A 180 19.20 15.69 -6.00
C GLY A 180 18.17 14.66 -5.56
N PRO A 181 18.57 13.37 -5.50
CA PRO A 181 17.63 12.29 -5.24
C PRO A 181 16.94 12.39 -3.88
N ILE A 182 15.63 12.12 -3.85
CA ILE A 182 14.78 12.19 -2.65
C ILE A 182 15.36 11.38 -1.49
N HIS A 183 15.81 10.14 -1.74
CA HIS A 183 16.40 9.30 -0.70
C HIS A 183 17.66 9.90 -0.08
N ALA A 184 18.49 10.59 -0.87
CA ALA A 184 19.70 11.26 -0.38
C ALA A 184 19.37 12.51 0.43
N ARG A 185 18.34 13.26 0.04
CA ARG A 185 17.82 14.41 0.80
C ARG A 185 17.30 13.98 2.17
N LEU A 186 16.50 12.91 2.22
CA LEU A 186 15.99 12.36 3.48
C LEU A 186 17.12 11.79 4.36
N ALA A 187 18.06 11.06 3.77
CA ALA A 187 19.21 10.54 4.50
C ALA A 187 20.07 11.67 5.11
N ARG A 188 20.23 12.79 4.39
CA ARG A 188 20.91 13.99 4.91
C ARG A 188 20.15 14.65 6.04
N ALA A 189 18.84 14.84 5.87
CA ALA A 189 17.99 15.41 6.91
C ALA A 189 18.02 14.61 8.22
N TRP A 190 18.30 13.31 8.15
CA TRP A 190 18.42 12.42 9.30
C TRP A 190 19.87 12.07 9.68
N GLY A 191 20.88 12.63 9.02
CA GLY A 191 22.30 12.40 9.32
C GLY A 191 22.78 10.95 9.13
N CYS A 192 22.24 10.25 8.13
CA CYS A 192 22.57 8.85 7.83
C CYS A 192 22.96 8.62 6.35
N GLU A 193 23.61 9.58 5.71
CA GLU A 193 23.90 9.61 4.27
C GLU A 193 24.75 8.42 3.80
N VAL A 194 25.69 7.96 4.63
CA VAL A 194 26.66 6.93 4.22
C VAL A 194 26.03 5.54 4.23
N GLU A 195 25.35 5.16 5.32
CA GLU A 195 24.82 3.80 5.47
C GLU A 195 23.30 3.70 5.24
N GLY A 196 22.55 4.77 5.46
CA GLY A 196 21.09 4.78 5.43
C GLY A 196 20.48 5.11 4.06
N ALA A 197 21.21 5.79 3.18
CA ALA A 197 20.67 6.27 1.91
C ALA A 197 20.12 5.14 1.01
N GLU A 198 20.84 4.02 0.93
CA GLU A 198 20.46 2.87 0.09
C GLU A 198 19.22 2.13 0.65
N PRO A 199 19.16 1.74 1.93
CA PRO A 199 17.94 1.20 2.53
C PRO A 199 16.73 2.15 2.45
N ILE A 200 16.93 3.46 2.63
CA ILE A 200 15.86 4.47 2.46
C ILE A 200 15.37 4.48 1.00
N ARG A 201 16.28 4.43 0.01
CA ARG A 201 15.90 4.34 -1.41
C ARG A 201 15.01 3.13 -1.67
N ARG A 202 15.39 1.95 -1.18
CA ARG A 202 14.61 0.71 -1.34
C ARG A 202 13.24 0.83 -0.68
N ALA A 203 13.19 1.36 0.54
CA ALA A 203 11.93 1.58 1.24
C ALA A 203 10.98 2.48 0.43
N LEU A 204 11.50 3.58 -0.12
CA LEU A 204 10.70 4.49 -0.94
C LEU A 204 10.14 3.82 -2.20
N VAL A 205 10.91 2.94 -2.87
CA VAL A 205 10.43 2.18 -4.03
C VAL A 205 9.33 1.19 -3.62
N LEU A 206 9.57 0.40 -2.58
CA LEU A 206 8.65 -0.65 -2.11
C LEU A 206 7.32 -0.09 -1.57
N LEU A 207 7.30 1.18 -1.16
CA LEU A 207 6.14 1.86 -0.61
C LEU A 207 5.46 2.82 -1.59
N ALA A 208 5.99 2.96 -2.81
CA ALA A 208 5.55 3.95 -3.79
C ALA A 208 4.05 3.84 -4.11
N ASP A 209 3.54 2.63 -4.26
CA ASP A 209 2.11 2.36 -4.38
C ASP A 209 1.71 1.00 -3.80
N HIS A 210 0.43 0.81 -3.49
CA HIS A 210 -0.10 -0.47 -3.00
C HIS A 210 -1.59 -0.57 -3.30
N GLU A 211 -1.93 -0.49 -4.58
CA GLU A 211 -3.31 -0.59 -5.10
C GLU A 211 -4.29 0.38 -4.38
N LEU A 212 -5.55 -0.01 -4.19
CA LEU A 212 -6.65 0.84 -3.74
C LEU A 212 -6.85 0.80 -2.22
N ASN A 213 -5.76 0.92 -1.46
CA ASN A 213 -5.82 1.13 -0.01
C ASN A 213 -6.56 2.45 0.35
N ALA A 214 -6.91 2.62 1.63
CA ALA A 214 -7.74 3.73 2.11
C ALA A 214 -7.26 5.14 1.68
N SER A 215 -5.95 5.41 1.74
CA SER A 215 -5.42 6.72 1.34
C SER A 215 -5.41 6.91 -0.18
N THR A 216 -5.13 5.85 -0.94
CA THR A 216 -5.30 5.88 -2.40
C THR A 216 -6.75 6.13 -2.79
N PHE A 217 -7.71 5.45 -2.15
CA PHE A 217 -9.13 5.66 -2.41
C PHE A 217 -9.58 7.09 -2.08
N ALA A 218 -9.12 7.65 -0.96
CA ALA A 218 -9.38 9.05 -0.61
C ALA A 218 -8.84 10.02 -1.67
N ALA A 219 -7.63 9.80 -2.17
CA ALA A 219 -7.05 10.59 -3.25
C ALA A 219 -7.88 10.49 -4.55
N ARG A 220 -8.36 9.28 -4.91
CA ARG A 220 -9.25 9.10 -6.08
C ARG A 220 -10.62 9.74 -5.89
N VAL A 221 -11.22 9.67 -4.71
CA VAL A 221 -12.49 10.36 -4.43
C VAL A 221 -12.33 11.86 -4.65
N THR A 222 -11.27 12.47 -4.11
CA THR A 222 -10.96 13.90 -4.33
C THR A 222 -10.69 14.20 -5.80
N ALA A 223 -9.91 13.37 -6.50
CA ALA A 223 -9.65 13.55 -7.93
C ALA A 223 -10.93 13.50 -8.77
N SER A 224 -11.90 12.66 -8.39
CA SER A 224 -13.17 12.49 -9.11
C SER A 224 -14.07 13.74 -9.12
N THR A 225 -13.78 14.72 -8.25
CA THR A 225 -14.47 16.02 -8.22
C THR A 225 -13.79 17.08 -9.12
N GLY A 226 -12.64 16.74 -9.72
CA GLY A 226 -11.84 17.65 -10.54
C GLY A 226 -10.84 18.51 -9.76
N ALA A 227 -10.63 18.24 -8.46
CA ALA A 227 -9.71 18.99 -7.60
C ALA A 227 -8.25 18.99 -8.10
N SER A 228 -7.39 19.82 -7.50
CA SER A 228 -5.95 19.88 -7.82
C SER A 228 -5.21 18.63 -7.35
N LEU A 229 -4.02 18.38 -7.92
CA LEU A 229 -3.15 17.28 -7.49
C LEU A 229 -2.73 17.41 -6.02
N ALA A 230 -2.46 18.64 -5.56
CA ALA A 230 -2.15 18.90 -4.15
C ALA A 230 -3.33 18.59 -3.22
N ALA A 231 -4.57 18.88 -3.63
CA ALA A 231 -5.75 18.49 -2.86
C ALA A 231 -5.92 16.96 -2.79
N CYS A 232 -5.58 16.24 -3.87
CA CYS A 232 -5.59 14.78 -3.88
C CYS A 232 -4.51 14.21 -2.93
N ALA A 233 -3.30 14.76 -2.97
CA ALA A 233 -2.22 14.39 -2.06
C ALA A 233 -2.57 14.71 -0.59
N MET A 234 -3.23 15.84 -0.32
CA MET A 234 -3.76 16.16 1.01
C MET A 234 -4.74 15.09 1.50
N ALA A 235 -5.70 14.69 0.66
CA ALA A 235 -6.69 13.68 1.04
C ALA A 235 -6.02 12.33 1.35
N GLY A 236 -5.02 11.94 0.54
CA GLY A 236 -4.19 10.77 0.80
C GLY A 236 -3.44 10.87 2.13
N LEU A 237 -2.79 12.01 2.39
CA LEU A 237 -2.05 12.27 3.62
C LEU A 237 -2.96 12.25 4.86
N ALA A 238 -4.14 12.86 4.78
CA ALA A 238 -5.13 12.88 5.85
C ALA A 238 -5.67 11.48 6.18
N ALA A 239 -5.90 10.64 5.16
CA ALA A 239 -6.28 9.25 5.38
C ALA A 239 -5.12 8.42 5.93
N LEU A 240 -3.88 8.68 5.49
CA LEU A 240 -2.68 8.00 5.98
C LEU A 240 -2.39 8.31 7.45
N SER A 241 -2.65 9.53 7.92
CA SER A 241 -2.41 9.91 9.33
C SER A 241 -3.33 9.17 10.32
N GLY A 242 -4.33 8.44 9.85
CA GLY A 242 -5.20 7.61 10.69
C GLY A 242 -4.45 6.45 11.36
N PRO A 243 -4.77 6.11 12.63
CA PRO A 243 -4.06 5.09 13.40
C PRO A 243 -4.22 3.67 12.85
N LEU A 244 -5.28 3.41 12.08
CA LEU A 244 -5.56 2.14 11.42
C LEU A 244 -4.91 2.02 10.03
N HIS A 245 -4.22 3.07 9.56
CA HIS A 245 -3.54 3.08 8.27
C HIS A 245 -2.04 3.32 8.47
N GLY A 246 -1.56 4.58 8.47
CA GLY A 246 -0.14 4.90 8.68
C GLY A 246 0.32 4.81 10.14
N GLY A 247 -0.58 4.53 11.08
CA GLY A 247 -0.27 4.43 12.50
C GLY A 247 0.31 3.09 12.97
N ILE A 248 0.61 2.15 12.08
CA ILE A 248 1.12 0.83 12.47
C ILE A 248 2.60 0.90 12.91
N ALA A 249 3.47 1.60 12.18
CA ALA A 249 4.89 1.68 12.55
C ALA A 249 5.14 2.25 13.97
N PRO A 250 4.46 3.33 14.43
CA PRO A 250 4.54 3.77 15.83
C PRO A 250 4.15 2.69 16.85
N ARG A 251 3.21 1.80 16.51
CA ARG A 251 2.80 0.68 17.36
C ARG A 251 3.86 -0.42 17.40
N VAL A 252 4.56 -0.66 16.29
CA VAL A 252 5.74 -1.56 16.27
C VAL A 252 6.85 -0.99 17.16
N LEU A 253 7.17 0.30 17.02
CA LEU A 253 8.17 0.95 17.88
C LEU A 253 7.78 0.89 19.36
N ALA A 254 6.49 1.04 19.68
CA ALA A 254 5.98 0.88 21.04
C ALA A 254 6.15 -0.56 21.55
N LEU A 255 5.79 -1.57 20.75
CA LEU A 255 6.02 -2.98 21.08
C LEU A 255 7.50 -3.25 21.37
N MET A 256 8.41 -2.73 20.54
CA MET A 256 9.85 -2.92 20.75
C MET A 256 10.37 -2.22 22.01
N ARG A 257 9.80 -1.07 22.39
CA ARG A 257 10.09 -0.41 23.67
C ARG A 257 9.59 -1.22 24.86
N ASP A 258 8.39 -1.81 24.76
CA ASP A 258 7.86 -2.69 25.80
C ASP A 258 8.74 -3.92 25.98
N ILE A 259 9.15 -4.57 24.87
CA ILE A 259 10.09 -5.69 24.88
C ILE A 259 11.42 -5.32 25.55
N ALA A 260 11.95 -4.14 25.26
CA ALA A 260 13.20 -3.67 25.84
C ALA A 260 13.09 -3.41 27.35
N ARG A 261 11.91 -2.99 27.83
CA ARG A 261 11.65 -2.66 29.24
C ARG A 261 11.31 -3.90 30.08
N ASP A 262 10.41 -4.74 29.59
CA ASP A 262 9.76 -5.80 30.37
C ASP A 262 10.25 -7.22 29.99
N GLY A 263 11.01 -7.34 28.90
CA GLY A 263 11.44 -8.61 28.32
C GLY A 263 10.49 -9.11 27.22
N LEU A 264 11.04 -9.90 26.29
CA LEU A 264 10.32 -10.39 25.11
C LEU A 264 9.17 -11.33 25.50
N GLU A 265 9.48 -12.36 26.28
CA GLU A 265 8.53 -13.40 26.69
C GLU A 265 7.38 -12.80 27.52
N THR A 266 7.72 -11.94 28.49
CA THR A 266 6.75 -11.23 29.34
C THR A 266 5.80 -10.36 28.50
N THR A 267 6.36 -9.58 27.56
CA THR A 267 5.58 -8.66 26.72
C THR A 267 4.63 -9.43 25.80
N LEU A 268 5.10 -10.52 25.17
CA LEU A 268 4.28 -11.33 24.28
C LEU A 268 3.17 -12.05 25.05
N ALA A 269 3.47 -12.63 26.22
CA ALA A 269 2.47 -13.28 27.07
C ALA A 269 1.34 -12.32 27.47
N ALA A 270 1.69 -11.13 27.98
CA ALA A 270 0.69 -10.13 28.40
C ALA A 270 -0.22 -9.67 27.24
N ARG A 271 0.31 -9.56 26.02
CA ARG A 271 -0.49 -9.20 24.84
C ARG A 271 -1.45 -10.31 24.43
N LEU A 272 -1.01 -11.57 24.49
CA LEU A 272 -1.87 -12.72 24.21
C LEU A 272 -3.01 -12.84 25.23
N GLU A 273 -2.71 -12.68 26.52
CA GLU A 273 -3.71 -12.73 27.60
C GLU A 273 -4.82 -11.69 27.43
N THR A 274 -4.47 -10.51 26.94
CA THR A 274 -5.41 -9.40 26.72
C THR A 274 -6.04 -9.39 25.33
N GLY A 275 -5.65 -10.32 24.44
CA GLY A 275 -6.08 -10.32 23.04
C GLY A 275 -5.55 -9.12 22.23
N ALA A 276 -4.52 -8.44 22.72
CA ALA A 276 -3.90 -7.33 22.01
C ALA A 276 -3.08 -7.86 20.82
N GLY A 277 -3.34 -7.31 19.63
CA GLY A 277 -2.60 -7.71 18.42
C GLY A 277 -1.10 -7.41 18.48
N LEU A 278 -0.35 -8.12 17.63
CA LEU A 278 1.09 -7.94 17.43
C LEU A 278 1.33 -7.11 16.15
N PRO A 279 1.48 -5.77 16.25
CA PRO A 279 1.63 -4.91 15.08
C PRO A 279 2.92 -5.25 14.31
N GLY A 280 2.87 -5.10 12.98
CA GLY A 280 4.03 -5.32 12.11
C GLY A 280 4.17 -6.75 11.58
N PHE A 281 3.20 -7.63 11.84
CA PHE A 281 3.22 -9.04 11.39
C PHE A 281 1.94 -9.39 10.66
N GLY A 282 2.07 -10.23 9.63
CA GLY A 282 0.99 -10.67 8.77
C GLY A 282 0.46 -9.57 7.86
N HIS A 283 -0.20 -9.99 6.77
CA HIS A 283 -0.85 -9.06 5.85
C HIS A 283 -1.99 -9.75 5.08
N PRO A 284 -3.22 -9.19 5.03
CA PRO A 284 -4.36 -9.84 4.39
C PRO A 284 -4.16 -10.20 2.90
N LEU A 285 -3.38 -9.39 2.18
CA LEU A 285 -3.05 -9.62 0.76
C LEU A 285 -1.78 -10.47 0.53
N TYR A 286 -1.02 -10.78 1.58
CA TYR A 286 0.22 -11.57 1.48
C TYR A 286 0.21 -12.69 2.51
N THR A 287 -0.52 -13.76 2.20
CA THR A 287 -0.70 -14.90 3.11
C THR A 287 0.59 -15.66 3.40
N ASP A 288 1.59 -15.58 2.51
CA ASP A 288 2.90 -16.23 2.65
C ASP A 288 4.02 -15.23 2.99
N GLY A 289 3.65 -14.09 3.59
CA GLY A 289 4.57 -13.02 4.03
C GLY A 289 4.73 -11.88 3.02
N ASP A 290 4.95 -10.67 3.54
CA ASP A 290 5.02 -9.45 2.74
C ASP A 290 6.35 -9.38 1.94
N PRO A 291 6.31 -9.43 0.59
CA PRO A 291 7.52 -9.41 -0.22
C PRO A 291 8.32 -8.10 -0.04
N ARG A 292 7.65 -7.00 0.29
CA ARG A 292 8.31 -5.71 0.52
C ARG A 292 9.15 -5.75 1.79
N ALA A 293 8.59 -6.35 2.85
CA ALA A 293 9.27 -6.44 4.14
C ALA A 293 10.56 -7.27 4.01
N ARG A 294 10.46 -8.41 3.31
CA ARG A 294 11.60 -9.31 3.04
C ARG A 294 12.75 -8.58 2.34
N VAL A 295 12.45 -7.94 1.20
CA VAL A 295 13.43 -7.20 0.39
C VAL A 295 14.06 -6.04 1.17
N LEU A 296 13.28 -5.35 2.00
CA LEU A 296 13.80 -4.24 2.80
C LEU A 296 14.69 -4.73 3.95
N LEU A 297 14.29 -5.78 4.66
CA LEU A 297 15.08 -6.35 5.76
C LEU A 297 16.42 -6.92 5.29
N GLU A 298 16.50 -7.42 4.05
CA GLU A 298 17.76 -7.88 3.43
C GLU A 298 18.72 -6.72 3.09
N ALA A 299 18.24 -5.47 3.08
CA ALA A 299 19.05 -4.31 2.72
C ALA A 299 19.99 -3.83 3.82
N PHE A 300 19.83 -4.30 5.06
CA PHE A 300 20.65 -3.90 6.20
C PHE A 300 20.75 -5.02 7.24
N ALA A 301 21.81 -4.98 8.06
CA ALA A 301 21.95 -5.90 9.17
C ALA A 301 20.90 -5.62 10.25
N LEU A 302 19.96 -6.56 10.44
CA LEU A 302 18.91 -6.45 11.45
C LEU A 302 19.51 -6.44 12.86
N GLN A 303 19.05 -5.51 13.71
CA GLN A 303 19.52 -5.46 15.10
C GLN A 303 19.07 -6.72 15.89
N PRO A 304 19.87 -7.23 16.84
CA PRO A 304 19.54 -8.44 17.59
C PRO A 304 18.20 -8.41 18.33
N ALA A 305 17.76 -7.23 18.79
CA ALA A 305 16.44 -7.09 19.42
C ALA A 305 15.30 -7.36 18.43
N TYR A 306 15.38 -6.80 17.22
CA TYR A 306 14.40 -7.03 16.16
C TYR A 306 14.46 -8.46 15.63
N ALA A 307 15.65 -9.03 15.43
CA ALA A 307 15.80 -10.42 15.00
C ALA A 307 15.17 -11.41 15.98
N ARG A 308 15.37 -11.21 17.29
CA ARG A 308 14.73 -12.03 18.34
C ARG A 308 13.21 -11.86 18.36
N ALA A 309 12.72 -10.63 18.26
CA ALA A 309 11.29 -10.36 18.22
C ALA A 309 10.62 -11.01 16.99
N GLN A 310 11.25 -10.87 15.81
CA GLN A 310 10.82 -11.54 14.58
C GLN A 310 10.72 -13.06 14.77
N ALA A 311 11.79 -13.70 15.25
CA ALA A 311 11.82 -15.15 15.41
C ALA A 311 10.76 -15.63 16.42
N ALA A 312 10.62 -14.95 17.55
CA ALA A 312 9.66 -15.33 18.59
C ALA A 312 8.20 -15.14 18.13
N ILE A 313 7.89 -14.03 17.46
CA ILE A 313 6.53 -13.76 16.99
C ILE A 313 6.16 -14.72 15.86
N ALA A 314 7.06 -14.96 14.89
CA ALA A 314 6.82 -15.92 13.82
C ALA A 314 6.61 -17.34 14.37
N ALA A 315 7.39 -17.77 15.37
CA ALA A 315 7.19 -19.07 16.03
C ALA A 315 5.85 -19.17 16.77
N LEU A 316 5.35 -18.05 17.30
CA LEU A 316 4.13 -17.97 18.08
C LEU A 316 2.86 -17.92 17.23
N THR A 317 2.89 -17.18 16.12
CA THR A 317 1.70 -16.88 15.30
C THR A 317 1.72 -17.55 13.93
N GLY A 318 2.90 -17.95 13.43
CA GLY A 318 3.10 -18.35 12.04
C GLY A 318 3.13 -17.18 11.06
N GLU A 319 3.03 -15.93 11.53
CA GLU A 319 3.00 -14.73 10.70
C GLU A 319 4.40 -14.15 10.50
N GLU A 320 4.71 -13.78 9.27
CA GLU A 320 5.96 -13.11 8.91
C GLU A 320 5.88 -11.58 9.10
N PRO A 321 7.02 -10.89 9.26
CA PRO A 321 7.05 -9.44 9.29
C PRO A 321 6.43 -8.81 8.04
N ASN A 322 5.70 -7.71 8.25
CA ASN A 322 5.21 -6.85 7.18
C ASN A 322 6.07 -5.58 7.06
N ILE A 323 5.73 -4.74 6.06
CA ILE A 323 6.53 -3.56 5.74
C ILE A 323 6.68 -2.57 6.92
N ASP A 324 5.69 -2.49 7.83
CA ASP A 324 5.76 -1.60 8.99
C ASP A 324 6.81 -2.06 10.01
N PHE A 325 6.98 -3.39 10.18
CA PHE A 325 8.08 -3.92 10.99
C PHE A 325 9.43 -3.63 10.36
N ALA A 326 9.54 -3.80 9.04
CA ALA A 326 10.77 -3.49 8.32
C ALA A 326 11.15 -2.00 8.41
N LEU A 327 10.18 -1.08 8.35
CA LEU A 327 10.41 0.35 8.56
C LEU A 327 10.82 0.69 10.01
N ALA A 328 10.20 0.05 11.00
CA ALA A 328 10.61 0.23 12.40
C ALA A 328 12.04 -0.27 12.65
N ALA A 329 12.39 -1.43 12.06
CA ALA A 329 13.73 -1.99 12.12
C ALA A 329 14.77 -1.10 11.40
N LEU A 330 14.40 -0.53 10.25
CA LEU A 330 15.20 0.45 9.51
C LEU A 330 15.49 1.67 10.38
N ALA A 331 14.45 2.25 10.98
CA ALA A 331 14.59 3.42 11.84
C ALA A 331 15.50 3.15 13.05
N ALA A 332 15.33 1.99 13.70
CA ALA A 332 16.21 1.58 14.78
C ALA A 332 17.66 1.38 14.32
N ARG A 333 17.88 0.73 13.16
CA ARG A 333 19.23 0.42 12.65
C ARG A 333 20.06 1.67 12.38
N PHE A 334 19.44 2.71 11.85
CA PHE A 334 20.11 3.94 11.41
C PHE A 334 19.88 5.13 12.34
N GLY A 335 19.27 4.92 13.52
CA GLY A 335 19.03 5.99 14.49
C GLY A 335 18.10 7.09 13.98
N LEU A 336 17.14 6.74 13.12
CA LEU A 336 16.22 7.70 12.53
C LEU A 336 15.23 8.25 13.59
N PRO A 337 14.68 9.46 13.39
CA PRO A 337 13.60 9.99 14.22
C PRO A 337 12.42 9.01 14.35
N ALA A 338 11.71 9.06 15.48
CA ALA A 338 10.62 8.12 15.78
C ALA A 338 9.46 8.18 14.78
N ASP A 339 9.28 9.31 14.09
CA ASP A 339 8.29 9.52 13.04
C ASP A 339 8.82 9.29 11.62
N ALA A 340 10.12 8.98 11.45
CA ALA A 340 10.71 8.68 10.14
C ALA A 340 10.02 7.53 9.39
N PRO A 341 9.58 6.42 10.03
CA PRO A 341 8.78 5.40 9.34
C PRO A 341 7.54 5.97 8.64
N PHE A 342 6.80 6.85 9.32
CA PHE A 342 5.62 7.50 8.75
C PHE A 342 6.02 8.44 7.61
N GLN A 343 7.09 9.22 7.79
CA GLN A 343 7.59 10.15 6.78
C GLN A 343 8.05 9.42 5.49
N ILE A 344 8.80 8.33 5.61
CA ILE A 344 9.20 7.48 4.48
C ILE A 344 7.96 6.96 3.74
N PHE A 345 6.97 6.47 4.49
CA PHE A 345 5.73 5.97 3.92
C PHE A 345 4.98 7.08 3.16
N ALA A 346 4.81 8.26 3.76
CA ALA A 346 4.12 9.39 3.15
C ALA A 346 4.85 9.90 1.89
N ALA A 347 6.17 10.05 1.95
CA ALA A 347 7.00 10.47 0.82
C ALA A 347 6.88 9.50 -0.36
N ALA A 348 7.02 8.20 -0.09
CA ALA A 348 6.87 7.16 -1.09
C ALA A 348 5.45 7.17 -1.70
N ARG A 349 4.43 7.08 -0.83
CA ARG A 349 3.05 6.86 -1.24
C ARG A 349 2.43 8.05 -1.98
N CYS A 350 2.97 9.25 -1.78
CA CYS A 350 2.58 10.42 -2.56
C CYS A 350 2.71 10.17 -4.08
N SER A 351 3.74 9.44 -4.52
CA SER A 351 3.88 9.07 -5.94
C SER A 351 2.68 8.25 -6.46
N GLY A 352 2.24 7.24 -5.71
CA GLY A 352 1.04 6.46 -5.98
C GLY A 352 -0.25 7.29 -5.92
N TRP A 353 -0.45 8.12 -4.89
CA TRP A 353 -1.64 8.99 -4.81
C TRP A 353 -1.79 9.89 -6.04
N LEU A 354 -0.68 10.48 -6.48
CA LEU A 354 -0.65 11.32 -7.68
C LEU A 354 -0.93 10.50 -8.94
N ALA A 355 -0.39 9.28 -9.05
CA ALA A 355 -0.68 8.37 -10.16
C ALA A 355 -2.18 8.03 -10.24
N HIS A 356 -2.78 7.66 -9.11
CA HIS A 356 -4.20 7.32 -9.02
C HIS A 356 -5.10 8.54 -9.24
N ALA A 357 -4.68 9.73 -8.82
CA ALA A 357 -5.38 10.98 -9.11
C ALA A 357 -5.37 11.30 -10.62
N LEU A 358 -4.21 11.13 -11.29
CA LEU A 358 -4.08 11.29 -12.73
C LEU A 358 -4.96 10.28 -13.49
N GLU A 359 -4.91 9.00 -13.11
CA GLU A 359 -5.76 7.95 -13.70
C GLU A 359 -7.25 8.27 -13.50
N GLN A 360 -7.66 8.70 -12.30
CA GLN A 360 -9.03 9.08 -12.04
C GLN A 360 -9.47 10.28 -12.88
N ASN A 361 -8.62 11.29 -13.03
CA ASN A 361 -8.89 12.47 -13.86
C ASN A 361 -9.12 12.08 -15.33
N GLU A 362 -8.39 11.09 -15.86
CA GLU A 362 -8.60 10.58 -17.21
C GLU A 362 -9.96 9.89 -17.41
N THR A 363 -10.54 9.31 -16.35
CA THR A 363 -11.88 8.72 -16.44
C THR A 363 -12.97 9.78 -16.59
N GLY A 364 -12.77 10.99 -16.06
CA GLY A 364 -13.78 12.05 -16.00
C GLY A 364 -15.05 11.70 -15.22
N ARG A 365 -15.05 10.62 -14.42
CA ARG A 365 -16.23 10.13 -13.70
C ARG A 365 -16.16 10.46 -12.22
N LEU A 366 -17.26 11.01 -11.69
CA LEU A 366 -17.45 11.28 -10.28
C LEU A 366 -17.65 9.97 -9.48
N ILE A 367 -16.92 9.81 -8.38
CA ILE A 367 -17.16 8.74 -7.41
C ILE A 367 -18.21 9.24 -6.41
N ARG A 368 -19.43 8.73 -6.53
CA ARG A 368 -20.56 9.12 -5.67
C ARG A 368 -21.40 7.91 -5.27
N PRO A 369 -20.98 7.13 -4.25
CA PRO A 369 -21.76 6.00 -3.77
C PRO A 369 -23.09 6.44 -3.14
N ARG A 370 -24.05 5.51 -3.08
CA ARG A 370 -25.34 5.67 -2.39
C ARG A 370 -25.30 4.86 -1.09
N ALA A 371 -25.73 5.46 0.02
CA ALA A 371 -25.93 4.71 1.26
C ALA A 371 -27.24 3.92 1.23
N ARG A 372 -27.25 2.75 1.88
CA ARG A 372 -28.48 2.07 2.31
C ARG A 372 -28.91 2.71 3.63
N TYR A 373 -30.04 3.41 3.63
CA TYR A 373 -30.57 4.01 4.85
C TYR A 373 -31.10 2.91 5.78
N VAL A 374 -30.63 2.89 7.04
CA VAL A 374 -31.02 1.92 8.08
C VAL A 374 -31.56 2.61 9.35
N GLY A 375 -31.88 3.91 9.25
CA GLY A 375 -32.51 4.67 10.34
C GLY A 375 -34.04 4.51 10.36
N PRO A 376 -34.72 5.27 11.24
CA PRO A 376 -36.19 5.25 11.32
C PRO A 376 -36.85 5.59 9.99
N ALA A 377 -37.92 4.86 9.62
CA ALA A 377 -38.65 5.13 8.39
C ALA A 377 -39.14 6.61 8.36
N PRO A 378 -39.04 7.31 7.21
CA PRO A 378 -39.56 8.67 7.10
C PRO A 378 -41.06 8.70 7.46
N ALA A 379 -41.45 9.64 8.32
CA ALA A 379 -42.86 9.82 8.66
C ALA A 379 -43.65 10.16 7.39
N ALA A 380 -44.77 9.45 7.16
CA ALA A 380 -45.68 9.79 6.08
C ALA A 380 -46.20 11.22 6.33
N THR A 381 -46.09 12.09 5.33
CA THR A 381 -46.75 13.40 5.38
C THR A 381 -48.26 13.15 5.51
N PRO A 382 -48.94 13.69 6.53
CA PRO A 382 -50.39 13.54 6.62
C PRO A 382 -51.00 14.10 5.34
N GLY A 383 -51.73 13.25 4.62
CA GLY A 383 -52.27 13.58 3.31
C GLY A 383 -53.08 14.88 3.38
N THR A 384 -52.77 15.81 2.47
CA THR A 384 -53.70 16.86 2.08
C THR A 384 -54.96 16.19 1.55
N MET A 385 -56.02 16.18 2.37
CA MET A 385 -57.39 15.92 1.89
C MET A 385 -57.86 17.07 1.01
#